data_AF-A0A519Z7Z0-F1
#
_entry.id   AF-A0A519Z7Z0-F1
#
_cell.length_a   1.000
_cell.length_b   1.000
_cell.length_c   1.000
_cell.angle_alpha   90.00
_cell.angle_beta   90.00
_cell.angle_gamma   90.00
#
_symmetry.space_group_name_H-M   'P 1'
#
loop_
_entity.id
_entity.type
_entity.pdbx_description
1 polymer ?
#
loop_
_entity_poly.entity_id
_entity_poly.type
_entity_poly.pdbx_seq_one_letter_code
_entity_poly.pdbx_strand_id
1 'polypeptide(L)'
;MKRYFKACLILGLTGLSFSVKAQEVTVGAKLDKPTILLGDQTVLRLTANLPAGGKVVFPILSDTLSSKVQVVSVGKLDTLKDQSGRWTISQAYTITAFDAGVQTIPAFEFTAQGASLKTDPIPLQVEAVKVDTTKAIYDIKQPLAVKYGFMDWLRDNAVKVLIGLLLIIVLIGIWFYYKKRKKPEPVVVEVKPLIPPHVQALNKLSELRDRKLWQQDQVKQYHSELTDIVREFLEKRYK
;
A
#
# COMPACT_ATOMS: atom_id res chain seq x y z
N MET A 1 97.71 -36.18 6.37
CA MET A 1 96.67 -35.17 6.74
C MET A 1 95.54 -35.00 5.70
N LYS A 2 95.77 -35.10 4.38
CA LYS A 2 94.72 -34.90 3.34
C LYS A 2 93.59 -35.94 3.29
N ARG A 3 93.76 -37.15 3.85
CA ARG A 3 92.72 -38.21 3.86
C ARG A 3 91.64 -38.00 4.93
N TYR A 4 92.01 -37.47 6.10
CA TYR A 4 91.05 -37.16 7.17
C TYR A 4 90.23 -35.89 6.87
N PHE A 5 90.80 -34.96 6.09
CA PHE A 5 90.07 -33.77 5.63
C PHE A 5 88.93 -34.12 4.66
N LYS A 6 89.12 -35.10 3.77
CA LYS A 6 88.07 -35.61 2.88
C LYS A 6 86.98 -36.39 3.64
N ALA A 7 87.36 -37.11 4.70
CA ALA A 7 86.40 -37.84 5.54
C ALA A 7 85.50 -36.87 6.35
N CYS A 8 86.05 -35.78 6.90
CA CYS A 8 85.24 -34.73 7.55
C CYS A 8 84.31 -33.99 6.57
N LEU A 9 84.75 -33.77 5.32
CA LEU A 9 83.94 -33.09 4.31
C LEU A 9 82.73 -33.94 3.85
N ILE A 10 82.89 -35.27 3.81
CA ILE A 10 81.81 -36.19 3.42
C ILE A 10 80.83 -36.42 4.57
N LEU A 11 81.30 -36.43 5.83
CA LEU A 11 80.43 -36.56 7.01
C LEU A 11 79.60 -35.29 7.29
N GLY A 12 80.05 -34.12 6.82
CA GLY A 12 79.31 -32.86 6.91
C GLY A 12 78.17 -32.73 5.90
N LEU A 13 78.18 -33.52 4.81
CA LEU A 13 77.20 -33.39 3.72
C LEU A 13 75.97 -34.31 3.89
N THR A 14 76.01 -35.26 4.82
CA THR A 14 74.95 -36.26 5.03
C THR A 14 73.99 -35.93 6.19
N GLY A 15 74.13 -34.75 6.82
CA GLY A 15 73.54 -34.48 8.14
C GLY A 15 72.31 -33.58 8.21
N LEU A 16 71.80 -32.98 7.13
CA LEU A 16 70.67 -32.05 7.21
C LEU A 16 69.58 -32.33 6.17
N SER A 17 68.92 -33.47 6.29
CA SER A 17 67.58 -33.65 5.73
C SER A 17 66.56 -33.35 6.82
N PHE A 18 66.38 -32.07 7.13
CA PHE A 18 65.21 -31.64 7.91
C PHE A 18 63.98 -31.81 7.01
N SER A 19 63.23 -32.89 7.24
CA SER A 19 61.87 -33.03 6.70
C SER A 19 60.99 -31.95 7.32
N VAL A 20 60.90 -30.79 6.65
CA VAL A 20 59.89 -29.79 6.94
C VAL A 20 58.54 -30.45 6.64
N LYS A 21 57.80 -30.83 7.69
CA LYS A 21 56.39 -31.16 7.54
C LYS A 21 55.65 -29.87 7.20
N ALA A 22 55.50 -29.59 5.90
CA ALA A 22 54.57 -28.58 5.44
C ALA A 22 53.18 -28.95 5.96
N GLN A 23 52.56 -28.03 6.69
CA GLN A 23 51.17 -28.19 7.10
C GLN A 23 50.31 -28.09 5.85
N GLU A 24 49.90 -29.24 5.31
CA GLU A 24 49.14 -29.31 4.06
C GLU A 24 47.72 -28.79 4.29
N VAL A 25 47.51 -27.52 3.93
CA VAL A 25 46.18 -26.88 3.89
C VAL A 25 45.59 -27.14 2.52
N THR A 26 44.40 -27.71 2.47
CA THR A 26 43.67 -27.95 1.22
C THR A 26 42.43 -27.08 1.17
N VAL A 27 42.20 -26.45 0.01
CA VAL A 27 41.02 -25.62 -0.24
C VAL A 27 40.18 -26.25 -1.34
N GLY A 28 38.87 -26.06 -1.25
CA GLY A 28 37.91 -26.63 -2.17
C GLY A 28 36.75 -25.69 -2.41
N ALA A 29 36.16 -25.82 -3.60
CA ALA A 29 34.90 -25.21 -3.94
C ALA A 29 34.00 -26.30 -4.52
N LYS A 30 32.72 -26.33 -4.12
CA LYS A 30 31.76 -27.32 -4.59
C LYS A 30 30.39 -26.69 -4.77
N LEU A 31 29.71 -27.07 -5.84
CA LEU A 31 28.29 -26.77 -6.02
C LEU A 31 27.43 -27.92 -5.52
N ASP A 32 26.36 -27.59 -4.80
CA ASP A 32 25.35 -28.58 -4.40
C ASP A 32 24.60 -29.12 -5.62
N LYS A 33 24.25 -28.22 -6.56
CA LYS A 33 23.68 -28.56 -7.87
C LYS A 33 24.54 -27.96 -8.99
N PRO A 34 25.11 -28.78 -9.89
CA PRO A 34 25.88 -28.29 -11.03
C PRO A 34 24.99 -27.80 -12.18
N THR A 35 23.69 -28.13 -12.14
CA THR A 35 22.69 -27.70 -13.12
C THR A 35 21.51 -27.03 -12.42
N ILE A 36 21.10 -25.86 -12.90
CA ILE A 36 19.95 -25.10 -12.42
C ILE A 36 19.11 -24.59 -13.60
N LEU A 37 17.82 -24.29 -13.37
CA LEU A 37 17.04 -23.54 -14.35
C LEU A 37 17.40 -22.05 -14.28
N LEU A 38 17.07 -21.34 -15.35
CA LEU A 38 17.20 -19.88 -15.40
C LEU A 38 16.42 -19.22 -14.25
N GLY A 39 17.13 -18.46 -13.41
CA GLY A 39 16.57 -17.80 -12.23
C GLY A 39 16.46 -18.68 -10.97
N ASP A 40 16.79 -19.97 -11.05
CA ASP A 40 16.90 -20.83 -9.87
C ASP A 40 18.15 -20.50 -9.05
N GLN A 41 18.19 -21.03 -7.83
CA GLN A 41 19.30 -20.85 -6.90
C GLN A 41 20.02 -22.18 -6.63
N THR A 42 21.34 -22.11 -6.51
CA THR A 42 22.19 -23.22 -6.02
C THR A 42 23.14 -22.70 -4.95
N VAL A 43 23.70 -23.63 -4.18
CA VAL A 43 24.64 -23.31 -3.11
C VAL A 43 26.05 -23.64 -3.56
N LEU A 44 26.92 -22.64 -3.53
CA LEU A 44 28.37 -22.77 -3.65
C LEU A 44 28.96 -22.88 -2.25
N ARG A 45 29.60 -24.01 -1.95
CA ARG A 45 30.32 -24.25 -0.70
C ARG A 45 31.81 -24.08 -0.93
N LEU A 46 32.37 -23.11 -0.24
CA LEU A 46 33.80 -22.92 -0.12
C LEU A 46 34.29 -23.62 1.14
N THR A 47 35.31 -24.47 1.02
CA THR A 47 35.85 -25.27 2.12
C THR A 47 37.36 -25.11 2.24
N ALA A 48 37.86 -25.06 3.46
CA ALA A 48 39.27 -25.08 3.78
C ALA A 48 39.52 -26.12 4.86
N ASN A 49 40.41 -27.07 4.61
CA ASN A 49 40.80 -28.12 5.54
C ASN A 49 42.24 -27.89 6.00
N LEU A 50 42.40 -27.66 7.29
CA LEU A 50 43.65 -27.25 7.94
C LEU A 50 43.91 -28.07 9.22
N PRO A 51 45.18 -28.17 9.68
CA PRO A 51 45.47 -28.75 10.99
C PRO A 51 44.86 -27.91 12.13
N ALA A 52 44.64 -28.53 13.29
CA ALA A 52 44.10 -27.85 14.47
C ALA A 52 44.89 -26.57 14.81
N GLY A 53 44.17 -25.44 14.92
CA GLY A 53 44.74 -24.13 15.26
C GLY A 53 45.34 -23.35 14.09
N GLY A 54 45.27 -23.86 12.86
CA GLY A 54 45.64 -23.09 11.66
C GLY A 54 44.72 -21.88 11.45
N LYS A 55 45.26 -20.82 10.83
CA LYS A 55 44.49 -19.63 10.43
C LYS A 55 44.33 -19.60 8.92
N VAL A 56 43.11 -19.41 8.45
CA VAL A 56 42.78 -19.22 7.03
C VAL A 56 41.87 -18.01 6.88
N VAL A 57 42.12 -17.20 5.86
CA VAL A 57 41.28 -16.07 5.46
C VAL A 57 40.52 -16.48 4.21
N PHE A 58 39.19 -16.43 4.29
CA PHE A 58 38.30 -16.71 3.17
C PHE A 58 38.26 -15.52 2.20
N PRO A 59 38.02 -15.78 0.90
CA PRO A 59 37.84 -14.74 -0.10
C PRO A 59 36.63 -13.87 0.24
N ILE A 60 36.76 -12.55 0.07
CA ILE A 60 35.64 -11.62 0.13
C ILE A 60 35.01 -11.58 -1.26
N LEU A 61 33.79 -12.08 -1.38
CA LEU A 61 33.07 -12.11 -2.65
C LEU A 61 32.24 -10.84 -2.81
N SER A 62 32.28 -10.26 -4.01
CA SER A 62 31.32 -9.24 -4.45
C SER A 62 29.95 -9.85 -4.76
N ASP A 63 28.93 -9.01 -4.89
CA ASP A 63 27.57 -9.42 -5.28
C ASP A 63 27.52 -10.15 -6.64
N THR A 64 28.56 -10.01 -7.46
CA THR A 64 28.72 -10.67 -8.75
C THR A 64 30.00 -11.49 -8.75
N LEU A 65 29.90 -12.81 -9.01
CA LEU A 65 31.05 -13.72 -9.06
C LEU A 65 31.66 -13.79 -10.47
N SER A 66 30.81 -13.74 -11.48
CA SER A 66 31.16 -13.61 -12.89
C SER A 66 30.10 -12.72 -13.54
N SER A 67 30.33 -12.22 -14.76
CA SER A 67 29.39 -11.31 -15.44
C SER A 67 27.93 -11.82 -15.53
N LYS A 68 27.69 -13.12 -15.28
CA LYS A 68 26.41 -13.80 -15.42
C LYS A 68 25.93 -14.54 -14.15
N VAL A 69 26.75 -14.58 -13.10
CA VAL A 69 26.44 -15.29 -11.84
C VAL A 69 26.47 -14.31 -10.67
N GLN A 70 25.35 -14.24 -9.94
CA GLN A 70 25.13 -13.32 -8.84
C GLN A 70 25.07 -14.05 -7.50
N VAL A 71 25.53 -13.40 -6.44
CA VAL A 71 25.41 -13.84 -5.05
C VAL A 71 24.12 -13.27 -4.46
N VAL A 72 23.23 -14.16 -4.02
CA VAL A 72 21.96 -13.79 -3.39
C VAL A 72 22.14 -13.61 -1.89
N SER A 73 22.89 -14.52 -1.26
CA SER A 73 23.12 -14.46 0.18
C SER A 73 24.42 -15.16 0.58
N VAL A 74 25.01 -14.67 1.66
CA VAL A 74 26.23 -15.23 2.25
C VAL A 74 25.88 -15.87 3.59
N GLY A 75 26.16 -17.17 3.70
CA GLY A 75 26.02 -17.92 4.94
C GLY A 75 27.14 -17.59 5.93
N LYS A 76 26.89 -17.92 7.20
CA LYS A 76 27.91 -17.82 8.26
C LYS A 76 29.01 -18.87 8.04
N LEU A 77 30.22 -18.55 8.49
CA LEU A 77 31.30 -19.54 8.57
C LEU A 77 30.95 -20.61 9.60
N ASP A 78 31.14 -21.86 9.20
CA ASP A 78 30.95 -23.04 10.03
C ASP A 78 32.27 -23.82 10.13
N THR A 79 32.55 -24.43 11.28
CA THR A 79 33.79 -25.17 11.53
C THR A 79 33.47 -26.55 12.07
N LEU A 80 33.87 -27.58 11.34
CA LEU A 80 33.75 -28.97 11.73
C LEU A 80 35.13 -29.51 12.12
N LYS A 81 35.18 -30.21 13.26
CA LYS A 81 36.38 -30.91 13.71
C LYS A 81 36.29 -32.38 13.34
N ASP A 82 37.26 -32.86 12.57
CA ASP A 82 37.36 -34.26 12.20
C ASP A 82 38.00 -35.08 13.33
N GLN A 83 37.72 -36.39 13.37
CA GLN A 83 38.29 -37.34 14.32
C GLN A 83 39.83 -37.42 14.22
N SER A 84 40.36 -37.15 13.02
CA SER A 84 41.79 -37.02 12.71
C SER A 84 42.47 -35.81 13.37
N GLY A 85 41.71 -34.93 14.04
CA GLY A 85 42.22 -33.69 14.63
C GLY A 85 42.39 -32.54 13.63
N ARG A 86 41.89 -32.69 12.39
CA ARG A 86 41.86 -31.62 11.39
C ARG A 86 40.59 -30.79 11.51
N TRP A 87 40.66 -29.51 11.11
CA TRP A 87 39.53 -28.59 11.09
C TRP A 87 39.12 -28.32 9.65
N THR A 88 37.84 -28.49 9.36
CA THR A 88 37.23 -28.14 8.08
C THR A 88 36.34 -26.93 8.31
N ILE A 89 36.79 -25.78 7.80
CA ILE A 89 36.00 -24.55 7.82
C ILE A 89 35.26 -24.47 6.50
N SER A 90 33.96 -24.16 6.54
CA SER A 90 33.13 -24.03 5.34
C SER A 90 32.27 -22.79 5.38
N GLN A 91 31.97 -22.24 4.20
CA GLN A 91 31.05 -21.15 4.04
C GLN A 91 30.18 -21.38 2.81
N ALA A 92 28.87 -21.22 2.99
CA ALA A 92 27.87 -21.42 1.94
C ALA A 92 27.47 -20.09 1.33
N TYR A 93 27.43 -20.03 0.00
CA TYR A 93 27.00 -18.88 -0.79
C TYR A 93 25.83 -19.29 -1.65
N THR A 94 24.70 -18.61 -1.51
CA THR A 94 23.55 -18.82 -2.40
C THR A 94 23.78 -18.01 -3.65
N ILE A 95 23.81 -18.67 -4.80
CA ILE A 95 24.08 -18.03 -6.10
C ILE A 95 22.95 -18.31 -7.08
N THR A 96 22.78 -17.40 -8.05
CA THR A 96 21.78 -17.51 -9.12
C THR A 96 22.35 -17.01 -10.44
N ALA A 97 21.71 -17.39 -11.54
CA ALA A 97 22.08 -16.98 -12.89
C ALA A 97 20.83 -16.80 -13.76
N PHE A 98 20.84 -15.76 -14.60
CA PHE A 98 19.73 -15.41 -15.48
C PHE A 98 20.04 -15.65 -16.97
N ASP A 99 21.27 -16.04 -17.29
CA ASP A 99 21.71 -16.33 -18.64
C ASP A 99 21.86 -17.83 -18.84
N ALA A 100 21.11 -18.39 -19.79
CA ALA A 100 21.21 -19.80 -20.18
C ALA A 100 22.59 -20.13 -20.76
N GLY A 101 23.04 -21.37 -20.51
CA GLY A 101 24.33 -21.89 -20.98
C GLY A 101 25.25 -22.31 -19.84
N VAL A 102 26.49 -22.69 -20.19
CA VAL A 102 27.54 -23.03 -19.22
C VAL A 102 28.17 -21.74 -18.72
N GLN A 103 28.03 -21.46 -17.43
CA GLN A 103 28.68 -20.34 -16.76
C GLN A 103 29.86 -20.86 -15.92
N THR A 104 31.05 -20.33 -16.16
CA THR A 104 32.23 -20.68 -15.34
C THR A 104 32.30 -19.78 -14.11
N ILE A 105 32.24 -20.38 -12.93
CA ILE A 105 32.53 -19.73 -11.66
C ILE A 105 34.07 -19.68 -11.52
N PRO A 106 34.65 -18.49 -11.27
CA PRO A 106 36.11 -18.36 -11.20
C PRO A 106 36.70 -19.09 -9.99
N ALA A 107 38.01 -19.31 -10.06
CA ALA A 107 38.79 -19.76 -8.92
C ALA A 107 38.78 -18.73 -7.79
N PHE A 108 38.70 -19.20 -6.55
CA PHE A 108 38.74 -18.34 -5.37
C PHE A 108 40.06 -18.48 -4.64
N GLU A 109 40.57 -17.36 -4.14
CA GLU A 109 41.86 -17.27 -3.48
C GLU A 109 41.69 -17.24 -1.95
N PHE A 110 42.38 -18.15 -1.28
CA PHE A 110 42.44 -18.27 0.18
C PHE A 110 43.84 -17.94 0.64
N THR A 111 43.94 -17.20 1.75
CA THR A 111 45.23 -16.93 2.37
C THR A 111 45.37 -17.79 3.62
N ALA A 112 46.33 -18.73 3.60
CA ALA A 112 46.64 -19.59 4.73
C ALA A 112 48.13 -19.50 5.05
N GLN A 113 48.47 -19.11 6.29
CA GLN A 113 49.86 -19.04 6.78
C GLN A 113 50.83 -18.25 5.87
N GLY A 114 50.35 -17.21 5.19
CA GLY A 114 51.14 -16.39 4.28
C GLY A 114 51.28 -16.93 2.86
N ALA A 115 50.74 -18.13 2.58
CA ALA A 115 50.62 -18.67 1.23
C ALA A 115 49.22 -18.42 0.66
N SER A 116 49.17 -18.17 -0.65
CA SER A 116 47.94 -18.06 -1.42
C SER A 116 47.59 -19.42 -2.04
N LEU A 117 46.40 -19.92 -1.75
CA LEU A 117 45.85 -21.16 -2.29
C LEU A 117 44.62 -20.84 -3.14
N LYS A 118 44.51 -21.46 -4.31
CA LYS A 118 43.39 -21.22 -5.22
C LYS A 118 42.55 -22.48 -5.38
N THR A 119 41.23 -22.31 -5.48
CA THR A 119 40.33 -23.40 -5.86
C THR A 119 40.29 -23.55 -7.38
N ASP A 120 39.77 -24.68 -7.85
CA ASP A 120 39.50 -24.86 -9.26
C ASP A 120 38.26 -24.06 -9.70
N PRO A 121 38.23 -23.53 -10.93
CA PRO A 121 37.03 -22.99 -11.53
C PRO A 121 35.96 -24.07 -11.70
N ILE A 122 34.69 -23.72 -11.48
CA ILE A 122 33.58 -24.69 -11.51
C ILE A 122 32.59 -24.31 -12.61
N PRO A 123 32.23 -25.22 -13.53
CA PRO A 123 31.15 -24.98 -14.48
C PRO A 123 29.78 -25.14 -13.80
N LEU A 124 28.89 -24.18 -14.03
CA LEU A 124 27.48 -24.18 -13.68
C LEU A 124 26.65 -24.20 -14.96
N GLN A 125 25.85 -25.25 -15.17
CA GLN A 125 24.93 -25.34 -16.30
C GLN A 125 23.62 -24.64 -15.95
N VAL A 126 23.23 -23.63 -16.74
CA VAL A 126 21.95 -22.94 -16.61
C VAL A 126 21.05 -23.33 -17.76
N GLU A 127 19.98 -24.06 -17.45
CA GLU A 127 19.00 -24.52 -18.43
C GLU A 127 17.87 -23.50 -18.60
N ALA A 128 17.55 -23.18 -19.85
CA ALA A 128 16.35 -22.42 -20.15
C ALA A 128 15.11 -23.30 -19.96
N VAL A 129 14.02 -22.68 -19.50
CA VAL A 129 12.72 -23.37 -19.46
C VAL A 129 12.29 -23.68 -20.88
N LYS A 130 12.06 -24.97 -21.17
CA LYS A 130 11.61 -25.43 -22.49
C LYS A 130 10.21 -24.89 -22.74
N VAL A 131 10.09 -23.95 -23.67
CA VAL A 131 8.81 -23.49 -24.20
C VAL A 131 8.48 -24.29 -25.44
N ASP A 132 7.27 -24.85 -25.48
CA ASP A 132 6.79 -25.58 -26.65
C ASP A 132 6.37 -24.57 -27.72
N THR A 133 7.24 -24.34 -28.69
CA THR A 133 7.01 -23.40 -29.80
C THR A 133 6.07 -23.96 -30.88
N THR A 134 5.64 -25.22 -30.77
CA THR A 134 4.65 -25.81 -31.71
C THR A 134 3.22 -25.42 -31.36
N LYS A 135 3.00 -25.02 -30.11
CA LYS A 135 1.71 -24.49 -29.66
C LYS A 135 1.59 -23.03 -30.07
N ALA A 136 0.39 -22.64 -30.50
CA ALA A 136 0.08 -21.26 -30.83
C ALA A 136 0.42 -20.34 -29.64
N ILE A 137 0.86 -19.12 -29.96
CA ILE A 137 1.11 -18.08 -28.95
C ILE A 137 -0.19 -17.88 -28.16
N TYR A 138 -0.15 -18.15 -26.86
CA TYR A 138 -1.29 -17.92 -25.99
C TYR A 138 -1.56 -16.43 -25.88
N ASP A 139 -2.84 -16.07 -25.82
CA ASP A 139 -3.22 -14.69 -25.50
C ASP A 139 -2.71 -14.30 -24.11
N ILE A 140 -2.52 -13.00 -23.90
CA ILE A 140 -2.05 -12.45 -22.64
C ILE A 140 -3.06 -12.85 -21.54
N LYS A 141 -2.57 -13.54 -20.50
CA LYS A 141 -3.42 -13.91 -19.36
C LYS A 141 -4.02 -12.65 -18.76
N GLN A 142 -5.35 -12.59 -18.75
CA GLN A 142 -6.08 -11.50 -18.12
C GLN A 142 -5.79 -11.46 -16.61
N PRO A 143 -5.87 -10.28 -15.98
CA PRO A 143 -5.75 -10.17 -14.53
C PRO A 143 -6.73 -11.14 -13.84
N LEU A 144 -6.25 -11.78 -12.76
CA LEU A 144 -7.11 -12.63 -11.95
C LEU A 144 -8.28 -11.79 -11.42
N ALA A 145 -9.51 -12.19 -11.75
CA ALA A 145 -10.69 -11.55 -11.23
C ALA A 145 -10.73 -11.74 -9.71
N VAL A 146 -10.46 -10.66 -8.97
CA VAL A 146 -10.63 -10.64 -7.51
C VAL A 146 -12.13 -10.69 -7.25
N LYS A 147 -12.58 -11.67 -6.45
CA LYS A 147 -13.98 -11.78 -6.04
C LYS A 147 -14.31 -10.60 -5.13
N TYR A 148 -14.91 -9.55 -5.70
CA TYR A 148 -15.36 -8.40 -4.94
C TYR A 148 -16.65 -8.76 -4.17
N GLY A 149 -16.54 -8.94 -2.86
CA GLY A 149 -17.64 -9.36 -2.01
C GLY A 149 -18.45 -8.19 -1.44
N PHE A 150 -19.60 -8.50 -0.84
CA PHE A 150 -20.41 -7.50 -0.11
C PHE A 150 -19.63 -6.86 1.04
N MET A 151 -18.79 -7.62 1.76
CA MET A 151 -17.97 -7.09 2.84
C MET A 151 -16.90 -6.11 2.34
N ASP A 152 -16.31 -6.35 1.17
CA ASP A 152 -15.33 -5.45 0.56
C ASP A 152 -16.02 -4.15 0.12
N TRP A 153 -17.18 -4.27 -0.52
CA TRP A 153 -18.01 -3.11 -0.87
C TRP A 153 -18.44 -2.28 0.33
N LEU A 154 -18.87 -2.94 1.41
CA LEU A 154 -19.28 -2.27 2.64
C LEU A 154 -18.10 -1.56 3.31
N ARG A 155 -16.90 -2.16 3.30
CA ARG A 155 -15.69 -1.53 3.81
C ARG A 155 -15.32 -0.29 3.01
N ASP A 156 -15.30 -0.40 1.68
CA ASP A 156 -14.96 0.71 0.78
C ASP A 156 -15.98 1.86 0.86
N ASN A 157 -17.26 1.54 1.11
CA ASN A 157 -18.35 2.51 1.15
C ASN A 157 -18.86 2.82 2.57
N ALA A 158 -18.13 2.40 3.61
CA ALA A 158 -18.56 2.53 5.00
C ALA A 158 -18.92 3.98 5.37
N VAL A 159 -18.14 4.95 4.89
CA VAL A 159 -18.39 6.38 5.11
C VAL A 159 -19.71 6.83 4.48
N LYS A 160 -20.01 6.39 3.24
CA LYS A 160 -21.26 6.72 2.55
C LYS A 160 -22.47 6.12 3.27
N VAL A 161 -22.34 4.87 3.74
CA VAL A 161 -23.38 4.20 4.52
C VAL A 161 -23.62 4.94 5.84
N LEU A 162 -22.56 5.38 6.53
CA LEU A 162 -22.66 6.13 7.77
C LEU A 162 -23.31 7.52 7.57
N ILE A 163 -22.96 8.23 6.50
CA ILE A 163 -23.59 9.51 6.14
C ILE A 163 -25.08 9.30 5.82
N GLY A 164 -25.41 8.26 5.05
CA GLY A 164 -26.79 7.90 4.73
C GLY A 164 -27.61 7.59 5.99
N LEU A 165 -27.03 6.84 6.93
CA LEU A 165 -27.65 6.53 8.21
C LEU A 165 -27.88 7.80 9.05
N LEU A 166 -26.90 8.70 9.09
CA LEU A 166 -26.99 9.96 9.82
C LEU A 166 -28.08 10.87 9.24
N LEU A 167 -28.19 10.94 7.91
CA LEU A 167 -29.27 11.68 7.23
C LEU A 167 -30.64 11.12 7.60
N ILE A 168 -30.81 9.79 7.61
CA ILE A 168 -32.07 9.16 8.01
C ILE A 168 -32.43 9.53 9.45
N ILE A 169 -31.47 9.48 10.38
CA ILE A 169 -31.70 9.87 11.78
C ILE A 169 -32.13 11.35 11.89
N VAL A 170 -31.48 12.24 11.15
CA VAL A 170 -31.84 13.68 11.12
C VAL A 170 -33.25 13.87 10.60
N LEU A 171 -33.62 13.22 9.49
CA LEU A 171 -34.96 13.31 8.92
C LEU A 171 -36.04 12.78 9.88
N ILE A 172 -35.77 11.67 10.57
CA ILE A 172 -36.66 11.13 11.61
C ILE A 172 -36.78 12.14 12.75
N GLY A 173 -35.68 12.73 13.21
CA GLY A 173 -35.67 13.76 14.25
C GLY A 173 -36.52 14.99 13.87
N ILE A 174 -36.36 15.47 12.64
CA ILE A 174 -37.16 16.58 12.09
C ILE A 174 -38.65 16.21 12.03
N TRP A 175 -38.99 15.01 11.54
CA TRP A 175 -40.37 14.55 11.48
C TRP A 175 -41.02 14.47 12.86
N PHE A 176 -40.32 13.92 13.85
CA PHE A 176 -40.79 13.88 15.23
C PHE A 176 -40.92 15.28 15.85
N TYR A 177 -39.99 16.18 15.56
CA TYR A 177 -40.04 17.57 16.03
C TYR A 177 -41.27 18.30 15.50
N TYR A 178 -41.56 18.20 14.20
CA TYR A 178 -42.76 18.80 13.62
C TYR A 178 -44.05 18.13 14.10
N LYS A 179 -44.05 16.81 14.33
CA LYS A 179 -45.20 16.11 14.90
C LYS A 179 -45.47 16.49 16.36
N LYS A 180 -44.43 16.78 17.14
CA LYS A 180 -44.53 17.21 18.55
C LYS A 180 -44.79 18.70 18.72
N ARG A 181 -44.54 19.54 17.71
CA ARG A 181 -45.02 20.93 17.75
C ARG A 181 -46.55 20.90 17.74
N LYS A 182 -47.14 21.21 18.89
CA LYS A 182 -48.56 21.55 18.99
C LYS A 182 -48.83 22.64 17.96
N LYS A 183 -49.78 22.39 17.05
CA LYS A 183 -50.26 23.39 16.11
C LYS A 183 -50.61 24.64 16.94
N PRO A 184 -50.13 25.84 16.58
CA PRO A 184 -50.66 27.05 17.21
C PRO A 184 -52.18 26.99 17.02
N GLU A 185 -52.92 27.14 18.13
CA GLU A 185 -54.37 27.21 18.09
C GLU A 185 -54.75 28.27 17.04
N PRO A 186 -55.70 27.97 16.13
CA PRO A 186 -56.08 28.93 15.13
C PRO A 186 -56.61 30.17 15.86
N VAL A 187 -55.88 31.27 15.76
CA VAL A 187 -56.39 32.57 16.19
C VAL A 187 -57.64 32.81 15.35
N VAL A 188 -58.79 32.64 15.98
CA VAL A 188 -60.09 32.92 15.39
C VAL A 188 -60.08 34.40 15.05
N VAL A 189 -59.88 34.71 13.78
CA VAL A 189 -60.07 36.06 13.27
C VAL A 189 -61.56 36.35 13.43
N GLU A 190 -61.92 37.16 14.42
CA GLU A 190 -63.28 37.69 14.55
C GLU A 190 -63.63 38.42 13.26
N VAL A 191 -64.44 37.77 12.43
CA VAL A 191 -65.07 38.38 11.27
C VAL A 191 -66.00 39.45 11.83
N LYS A 192 -65.59 40.72 11.78
CA LYS A 192 -66.46 41.85 12.12
C LYS A 192 -67.77 41.67 11.32
N PRO A 193 -68.94 41.62 11.97
CA PRO A 193 -70.19 41.40 11.25
C PRO A 193 -70.41 42.55 10.27
N LEU A 194 -70.73 42.20 9.02
CA LEU A 194 -71.11 43.17 7.99
C LEU A 194 -72.31 43.97 8.52
N ILE A 195 -72.10 45.24 8.85
CA ILE A 195 -73.17 46.13 9.30
C ILE A 195 -74.22 46.17 8.18
N PRO A 196 -75.51 45.91 8.48
CA PRO A 196 -76.54 45.90 7.46
C PRO A 196 -76.57 47.23 6.68
N PRO A 197 -76.74 47.21 5.34
CA PRO A 197 -76.70 48.42 4.51
C PRO A 197 -77.67 49.52 4.94
N HIS A 198 -78.83 49.15 5.50
CA HIS A 198 -79.81 50.12 5.98
C HIS A 198 -79.33 50.89 7.23
N VAL A 199 -78.57 50.25 8.12
CA VAL A 199 -77.98 50.92 9.30
C VAL A 199 -76.90 51.90 8.86
N GLN A 200 -76.07 51.49 7.89
CA GLN A 200 -75.05 52.37 7.32
C GLN A 200 -75.67 53.60 6.64
N ALA A 201 -76.77 53.41 5.88
CA ALA A 201 -77.48 54.51 5.23
C ALA A 201 -78.13 55.46 6.24
N LEU A 202 -78.79 54.92 7.28
CA LEU A 202 -79.41 55.74 8.34
C LEU A 202 -78.39 56.60 9.08
N ASN A 203 -77.21 56.06 9.40
CA ASN A 203 -76.14 56.83 10.04
C ASN A 203 -75.64 57.97 9.14
N LYS A 204 -75.44 57.71 7.84
CA LYS A 204 -75.05 58.74 6.87
C LYS A 204 -76.12 59.82 6.72
N LEU A 205 -77.41 59.45 6.73
CA LEU A 205 -78.52 60.40 6.70
C LEU A 205 -78.58 61.25 7.97
N SER A 206 -78.34 60.67 9.15
CA SER A 206 -78.27 61.45 10.40
C SER A 206 -77.11 62.43 10.38
N GLU A 207 -75.93 62.01 9.92
CA GLU A 207 -74.78 62.91 9.79
C GLU A 207 -75.07 64.06 8.82
N LEU A 208 -75.68 63.78 7.65
CA LEU A 208 -76.05 64.81 6.68
C LEU A 208 -77.07 65.80 7.27
N ARG A 209 -78.04 65.30 8.05
CA ARG A 209 -79.03 66.12 8.76
C ARG A 209 -78.35 67.03 9.79
N ASP A 210 -77.42 66.49 10.56
CA ASP A 210 -76.75 67.23 11.64
C ASP A 210 -75.82 68.33 11.10
N ARG A 211 -75.28 68.16 9.90
CA ARG A 211 -74.50 69.20 9.18
C ARG A 211 -75.32 70.42 8.77
N LYS A 212 -76.66 70.32 8.71
CA LYS A 212 -77.60 71.41 8.40
C LYS A 212 -77.19 72.28 7.20
N LEU A 213 -76.65 71.65 6.15
CA LEU A 213 -76.12 72.34 4.95
C LEU A 213 -77.17 73.23 4.26
N TRP A 214 -78.45 72.89 4.39
CA TRP A 214 -79.56 73.69 3.87
C TRP A 214 -79.75 75.03 4.61
N GLN A 215 -79.21 75.19 5.82
CA GLN A 215 -79.21 76.46 6.56
C GLN A 215 -78.00 77.35 6.25
N GLN A 216 -77.01 76.81 5.53
CA GLN A 216 -75.75 77.48 5.18
C GLN A 216 -75.73 77.94 3.71
N ASP A 217 -76.90 78.09 3.08
CA ASP A 217 -77.08 78.35 1.64
C ASP A 217 -76.44 77.30 0.69
N GLN A 218 -76.03 76.14 1.22
CA GLN A 218 -75.43 75.03 0.46
C GLN A 218 -76.49 73.99 0.03
N VAL A 219 -77.63 74.46 -0.46
CA VAL A 219 -78.80 73.62 -0.79
C VAL A 219 -78.46 72.58 -1.88
N LYS A 220 -77.68 72.97 -2.90
CA LYS A 220 -77.27 72.06 -3.97
C LYS A 220 -76.45 70.88 -3.44
N GLN A 221 -75.49 71.15 -2.56
CA GLN A 221 -74.62 70.12 -1.99
C GLN A 221 -75.41 69.16 -1.10
N TYR A 222 -76.37 69.68 -0.33
CA TYR A 222 -77.28 68.84 0.46
C TYR A 222 -78.04 67.83 -0.41
N HIS A 223 -78.64 68.27 -1.52
CA HIS A 223 -79.38 67.37 -2.41
C HIS A 223 -78.49 66.37 -3.16
N SER A 224 -77.26 66.76 -3.51
CA SER A 224 -76.27 65.86 -4.09
C SER A 224 -75.87 64.75 -3.12
N GLU A 225 -75.46 65.10 -1.90
CA GLU A 225 -75.08 64.11 -0.87
C GLU A 225 -76.27 63.22 -0.48
N LEU A 226 -77.48 63.77 -0.39
CA LEU A 226 -78.69 63.00 -0.11
C LEU A 226 -78.95 61.94 -1.18
N THR A 227 -78.84 62.32 -2.46
CA THR A 227 -79.06 61.42 -3.58
C THR A 227 -77.97 60.35 -3.65
N ASP A 228 -76.73 60.70 -3.33
CA ASP A 228 -75.61 59.76 -3.28
C ASP A 228 -75.81 58.71 -2.18
N ILE A 229 -76.24 59.11 -0.98
CA ILE A 229 -76.53 58.18 0.13
C ILE A 229 -77.67 57.22 -0.26
N VAL A 230 -78.74 57.73 -0.87
CA VAL A 230 -79.87 56.90 -1.31
C VAL A 230 -79.44 55.95 -2.42
N ARG A 231 -78.64 56.41 -3.39
CA ARG A 231 -78.12 55.56 -4.47
C ARG A 231 -77.25 54.44 -3.92
N GLU A 232 -76.31 54.76 -3.02
CA GLU A 232 -75.43 53.78 -2.38
C GLU A 232 -76.24 52.73 -1.58
N PHE A 233 -77.30 53.16 -0.89
CA PHE A 233 -78.20 52.24 -0.20
C PHE A 233 -78.91 51.30 -1.17
N LEU A 234 -79.48 51.81 -2.26
CA LEU A 234 -80.19 51.01 -3.24
C LEU A 234 -79.25 50.02 -3.94
N GLU A 235 -78.03 50.45 -4.30
CA GLU A 235 -77.01 49.57 -4.86
C GLU A 235 -76.64 48.45 -3.89
N LYS A 236 -76.32 48.77 -2.63
CA LYS A 236 -75.95 47.75 -1.64
C LYS A 236 -77.10 46.83 -1.22
N ARG A 237 -78.36 47.23 -1.42
CA ARG A 237 -79.54 46.48 -0.97
C ARG A 237 -80.15 45.58 -2.05
N TYR A 238 -80.04 45.98 -3.32
CA TYR A 238 -80.75 45.35 -4.44
C TYR A 238 -79.86 44.89 -5.59
N LYS A 239 -78.56 45.20 -5.57
CA LYS A 239 -77.57 44.76 -6.56
C LYS A 239 -76.65 43.73 -5.93
#